data_AF-A0A356WWM0-F1
#
_entry.id   AF-A0A356WWM0-F1
#
_cell.length_a   1.000
_cell.length_b   1.000
_cell.length_c   1.000
_cell.angle_alpha   90.00
_cell.angle_beta   90.00
_cell.angle_gamma   90.00
#
_symmetry.space_group_name_H-M   'P 1'
#
loop_
_entity.id
_entity.type
_entity.pdbx_description
1 polymer ?
#
loop_
_entity_poly.entity_id
_entity_poly.type
_entity_poly.pdbx_seq_one_letter_code
_entity_poly.pdbx_strand_id
1 'polypeptide(L)'
;DKISELNSVRDRFDGEITGIDAGAGVMKTTNQVIEEYNLDYELVQSSGPAMTSALQRAISNEEWIVVTGWKPHWKFGRFDLKFLEQDEDKMLWETGSIHIMGRQNLAQEKPQLAEFLSNMYLTDSELADLMVAINESDEDNEVVAQQWMQNNEDVIEDWIPADAEQAEM
;
A
#
# COMPACT_ATOMS: atom_id res chain seq x y z
N ASP A 1 12.82 16.86 -3.70
CA ASP A 1 11.76 17.26 -4.63
C ASP A 1 10.48 17.42 -3.84
N LYS A 2 9.80 18.53 -4.05
CA LYS A 2 8.55 18.88 -3.38
C LYS A 2 7.38 18.82 -4.35
N ILE A 3 6.18 18.66 -3.81
CA ILE A 3 4.94 18.67 -4.60
C ILE A 3 4.75 20.03 -5.28
N SER A 4 5.08 21.15 -4.60
CA SER A 4 5.03 22.50 -5.18
C SER A 4 5.89 22.70 -6.43
N GLU A 5 6.90 21.85 -6.66
CA GLU A 5 7.78 21.93 -7.82
C GLU A 5 7.18 21.28 -9.07
N LEU A 6 6.12 20.46 -8.93
CA LEU A 6 5.57 19.66 -10.03
C LEU A 6 5.13 20.48 -11.25
N ASN A 7 4.50 21.64 -11.06
CA ASN A 7 4.06 22.48 -12.19
C ASN A 7 5.24 22.97 -13.04
N SER A 8 6.42 23.19 -12.44
CA SER A 8 7.60 23.65 -13.18
C SER A 8 8.16 22.62 -14.16
N VAL A 9 7.78 21.35 -13.98
CA VAL A 9 8.22 20.20 -14.78
C VAL A 9 7.04 19.44 -15.40
N ARG A 10 5.85 20.05 -15.44
CA ARG A 10 4.60 19.45 -15.94
C ARG A 10 4.75 18.70 -17.26
N ASP A 11 5.37 19.35 -18.25
CA ASP A 11 5.50 18.80 -19.60
C ASP A 11 6.40 17.57 -19.66
N ARG A 12 7.18 17.26 -18.62
CA ARG A 12 7.93 16.01 -18.52
C ARG A 12 7.04 14.82 -18.18
N PHE A 13 5.95 15.07 -17.46
CA PHE A 13 5.01 14.07 -16.98
C PHE A 13 3.70 14.07 -17.78
N ASP A 14 3.68 14.75 -18.94
CA ASP A 14 2.49 14.98 -19.76
C ASP A 14 1.31 15.65 -19.03
N GLY A 15 1.56 16.22 -17.84
CA GLY A 15 0.52 16.74 -16.96
C GLY A 15 -0.39 15.64 -16.40
N GLU A 16 0.10 14.41 -16.26
CA GLU A 16 -0.67 13.29 -15.73
C GLU A 16 -0.05 12.73 -14.44
N ILE A 17 -0.90 12.30 -13.52
CA ILE A 17 -0.54 11.46 -12.37
C ILE A 17 -1.20 10.11 -12.58
N THR A 18 -0.41 9.04 -12.68
CA THR A 18 -0.96 7.69 -12.83
C THR A 18 -1.48 7.18 -11.49
N GLY A 19 -2.81 7.12 -11.36
CA GLY A 19 -3.51 6.63 -10.18
C GLY A 19 -3.79 5.13 -10.20
N ILE A 20 -4.66 4.69 -9.30
CA ILE A 20 -5.17 3.31 -9.19
C ILE A 20 -6.70 3.32 -9.29
N ASP A 21 -7.38 2.37 -8.65
CA ASP A 21 -8.84 2.27 -8.61
C ASP A 21 -9.49 3.54 -8.02
N ALA A 22 -10.50 4.12 -8.69
CA ALA A 22 -11.10 5.41 -8.29
C ALA A 22 -11.68 5.44 -6.86
N GLY A 23 -12.04 4.28 -6.30
CA GLY A 23 -12.55 4.19 -4.94
C GLY A 23 -11.47 4.21 -3.85
N ALA A 24 -10.19 4.13 -4.21
CA ALA A 24 -9.10 4.06 -3.24
C ALA A 24 -8.90 5.39 -2.51
N GLY A 25 -8.65 5.33 -1.20
CA GLY A 25 -8.42 6.52 -0.37
C GLY A 25 -7.30 7.42 -0.90
N VAL A 26 -6.22 6.84 -1.44
CA VAL A 26 -5.10 7.57 -2.03
C VAL A 26 -5.51 8.43 -3.24
N MET A 27 -6.53 8.01 -4.00
CA MET A 27 -7.06 8.80 -5.13
C MET A 27 -7.75 10.06 -4.62
N LYS A 28 -8.52 9.94 -3.54
CA LYS A 28 -9.15 11.09 -2.87
C LYS A 28 -8.09 12.06 -2.35
N THR A 29 -7.08 11.57 -1.63
CA THR A 29 -5.99 12.40 -1.12
C THR A 29 -5.21 13.07 -2.26
N THR A 30 -4.96 12.36 -3.36
CA THR A 30 -4.24 12.93 -4.52
C THR A 30 -5.05 14.02 -5.21
N ASN A 31 -6.37 13.88 -5.32
CA ASN A 31 -7.22 14.98 -5.81
C ASN A 31 -7.17 16.21 -4.90
N GLN A 32 -7.15 16.02 -3.57
CA GLN A 32 -6.96 17.12 -2.62
C GLN A 32 -5.59 17.80 -2.79
N VAL A 33 -4.55 17.02 -3.07
CA VAL A 33 -3.21 17.56 -3.40
C VAL A 33 -3.26 18.42 -4.65
N ILE A 34 -3.87 17.92 -5.72
CA ILE A 34 -3.99 18.67 -6.98
C ILE A 34 -4.70 20.01 -6.73
N GLU A 35 -5.78 20.02 -5.95
CA GLU A 35 -6.53 21.22 -5.60
C GLU A 35 -5.71 22.20 -4.72
N GLU A 36 -5.19 21.74 -3.58
CA GLU A 36 -4.50 22.58 -2.59
C GLU A 36 -3.19 23.19 -3.13
N TYR A 37 -2.49 22.43 -3.98
CA TYR A 37 -1.25 22.87 -4.60
C TYR A 37 -1.49 23.61 -5.93
N ASN A 38 -2.74 23.69 -6.40
CA ASN A 38 -3.10 24.22 -7.73
C ASN A 38 -2.26 23.57 -8.83
N LEU A 39 -2.17 22.23 -8.80
CA LEU A 39 -1.39 21.49 -9.78
C LEU A 39 -2.11 21.47 -11.14
N ASP A 40 -1.37 21.74 -12.20
CA ASP A 40 -1.85 21.67 -13.58
C ASP A 40 -1.81 20.20 -14.10
N TYR A 41 -2.28 19.27 -13.28
CA TYR A 41 -2.21 17.83 -13.51
C TYR A 41 -3.59 17.16 -13.48
N GLU A 42 -3.77 16.15 -14.32
CA GLU A 42 -4.91 15.25 -14.28
C GLU A 42 -4.55 13.96 -13.53
N LEU A 43 -5.40 13.53 -12.59
CA LEU A 43 -5.27 12.22 -11.96
C LEU A 43 -5.93 11.16 -12.85
N VAL A 44 -5.11 10.37 -13.53
CA VAL A 44 -5.57 9.30 -14.42
C VAL A 44 -5.97 8.08 -13.60
N GLN A 45 -7.24 7.67 -13.70
CA GLN A 45 -7.72 6.45 -13.07
C GLN A 45 -7.14 5.21 -13.77
N SER A 46 -6.66 4.23 -12.98
CA SER A 46 -6.22 2.94 -13.50
C SER A 46 -6.54 1.80 -12.51
N SER A 47 -5.62 0.87 -12.29
CA SER A 47 -5.64 -0.15 -11.23
C SER A 47 -4.23 -0.29 -10.65
N GLY A 48 -4.10 -0.89 -9.46
CA GLY A 48 -2.80 -1.19 -8.87
C GLY A 48 -1.80 -1.84 -9.86
N PRO A 49 -2.15 -2.97 -10.51
CA PRO A 49 -1.30 -3.63 -11.49
C PRO A 49 -1.01 -2.79 -12.75
N ALA A 50 -1.97 -1.99 -13.22
CA ALA A 50 -1.78 -1.13 -14.39
C ALA A 50 -0.79 -0.01 -14.09
N MET A 51 -0.91 0.62 -12.91
CA MET A 51 0.01 1.66 -12.43
C MET A 51 1.43 1.11 -12.27
N THR A 52 1.62 -0.05 -11.64
CA THR A 52 2.96 -0.64 -11.48
C THR A 52 3.58 -1.04 -12.81
N SER A 53 2.77 -1.51 -13.76
CA SER A 53 3.23 -1.80 -15.13
C SER A 53 3.63 -0.53 -15.89
N ALA A 54 2.89 0.58 -15.73
CA ALA A 54 3.23 1.87 -16.31
C ALA A 54 4.54 2.42 -15.72
N LEU A 55 4.69 2.33 -14.39
CA LEU A 55 5.91 2.69 -13.68
C LEU A 55 7.12 1.89 -14.20
N GLN A 56 6.98 0.57 -14.32
CA GLN A 56 8.06 -0.27 -14.83
C GLN A 56 8.49 0.10 -16.26
N ARG A 57 7.52 0.38 -17.14
CA ARG A 57 7.82 0.80 -18.52
C ARG A 57 8.55 2.14 -18.55
N ALA A 58 8.05 3.14 -17.81
CA ALA A 58 8.68 4.46 -17.77
C ALA A 58 10.13 4.37 -17.25
N ILE A 59 10.37 3.62 -16.16
CA ILE A 59 11.73 3.39 -15.64
C ILE A 59 12.62 2.72 -16.68
N SER A 60 12.12 1.69 -17.36
CA SER A 60 12.90 0.95 -18.38
C SER A 60 13.25 1.82 -19.60
N ASN A 61 12.42 2.80 -19.90
CA ASN A 61 12.61 3.75 -20.99
C ASN A 61 13.35 5.03 -20.57
N GLU A 62 13.75 5.16 -19.30
CA GLU A 62 14.30 6.40 -18.73
C GLU A 62 13.35 7.61 -18.89
N GLU A 63 12.04 7.35 -18.85
CA GLU A 63 10.97 8.34 -18.96
C GLU A 63 10.50 8.82 -17.59
N TRP A 64 10.00 10.06 -17.55
CA TRP A 64 9.47 10.66 -16.33
C TRP A 64 8.07 10.13 -16.05
N ILE A 65 7.81 9.72 -14.81
CA ILE A 65 6.48 9.32 -14.37
C ILE A 65 6.24 9.75 -12.93
N VAL A 66 5.02 10.21 -12.64
CA VAL A 66 4.53 10.42 -11.29
C VAL A 66 3.31 9.52 -11.07
N VAL A 67 3.31 8.78 -9.97
CA VAL A 67 2.29 7.79 -9.65
C VAL A 67 1.79 7.97 -8.22
N THR A 68 0.58 7.50 -7.93
CA THR A 68 0.16 7.37 -6.53
C THR A 68 0.98 6.30 -5.82
N GLY A 69 1.39 6.58 -4.58
CA GLY A 69 2.31 5.73 -3.83
C GLY A 69 1.99 5.68 -2.34
N TRP A 70 2.34 4.55 -1.72
CA TRP A 70 2.21 4.30 -0.29
C TRP A 70 3.29 3.32 0.15
N LYS A 71 3.62 3.34 1.44
CA LYS A 71 4.45 2.31 2.09
C LYS A 71 3.63 1.60 3.17
N PRO A 72 3.87 0.30 3.41
CA PRO A 72 4.81 -0.58 2.69
C PRO A 72 4.29 -0.99 1.30
N HIS A 73 5.21 -1.20 0.34
CA HIS A 73 4.92 -1.74 -1.00
C HIS A 73 6.19 -2.26 -1.70
N TRP A 74 6.12 -3.45 -2.35
CA TRP A 74 7.27 -4.11 -3.01
C TRP A 74 8.03 -3.22 -4.00
N LYS A 75 7.32 -2.34 -4.72
CA LYS A 75 7.89 -1.41 -5.72
C LYS A 75 9.05 -0.56 -5.19
N PHE A 76 9.09 -0.23 -3.90
CA PHE A 76 10.19 0.53 -3.30
C PHE A 76 11.45 -0.30 -3.04
N GLY A 77 11.34 -1.63 -2.99
CA GLY A 77 12.50 -2.53 -2.96
C GLY A 77 13.01 -2.86 -4.37
N ARG A 78 12.13 -2.84 -5.37
CA ARG A 78 12.46 -3.16 -6.77
C ARG A 78 12.99 -1.97 -7.58
N PHE A 79 12.49 -0.77 -7.31
CA PHE A 79 12.79 0.43 -8.09
C PHE A 79 13.35 1.53 -7.18
N ASP A 80 14.24 2.36 -7.72
CA ASP A 80 14.74 3.55 -7.04
C ASP A 80 13.69 4.68 -7.10
N LEU A 81 12.78 4.67 -6.13
CA LEU A 81 11.66 5.60 -6.02
C LEU A 81 11.84 6.51 -4.81
N LYS A 82 11.42 7.76 -4.96
CA LYS A 82 11.32 8.74 -3.88
C LYS A 82 9.89 9.27 -3.76
N PHE A 83 9.50 9.62 -2.54
CA PHE A 83 8.30 10.42 -2.32
C PHE A 83 8.61 11.88 -2.57
N LEU A 84 7.64 12.60 -3.15
CA LEU A 84 7.66 14.06 -3.18
C LEU A 84 7.24 14.59 -1.81
N GLU A 85 8.01 15.53 -1.28
CA GLU A 85 7.74 16.14 0.02
C GLU A 85 6.54 17.10 -0.08
N GLN A 86 5.68 17.06 0.93
CA GLN A 86 4.65 18.08 1.13
C GLN A 86 5.31 19.38 1.62
N ASP A 87 4.78 20.51 1.20
CA ASP A 87 5.17 21.81 1.76
C ASP A 87 4.58 21.95 3.18
N GLU A 88 5.38 22.47 4.12
CA GLU A 88 5.05 22.49 5.56
C GLU A 88 3.73 23.22 5.87
N ASP A 89 3.37 24.22 5.06
CA ASP A 89 2.14 25.00 5.17
C ASP A 89 0.94 24.37 4.44
N LYS A 90 1.15 23.24 3.74
CA LYS A 90 0.16 22.52 2.92
C LYS A 90 0.18 21.01 3.17
N MET A 91 0.37 20.61 4.43
CA MET A 91 0.30 19.22 4.85
C MET A 91 -1.15 18.71 4.77
N LEU A 92 -1.36 17.65 3.99
CA LEU A 92 -2.66 17.00 3.73
C LEU A 92 -2.76 15.59 4.31
N TRP A 93 -1.62 14.94 4.59
CA TRP A 93 -1.58 13.66 5.27
C TRP A 93 -0.35 13.53 6.16
N GLU A 94 -0.45 12.62 7.12
CA GLU A 94 0.62 12.16 7.99
C GLU A 94 0.86 10.65 7.78
N THR A 95 1.80 10.08 8.53
CA THR A 95 1.97 8.62 8.59
C THR A 95 0.67 7.97 9.08
N GLY A 96 0.17 7.02 8.29
CA GLY A 96 -1.04 6.26 8.62
C GLY A 96 -0.74 4.90 9.24
N SER A 97 -1.82 4.23 9.65
CA SER A 97 -1.80 2.84 10.12
C SER A 97 -2.87 2.03 9.38
N ILE A 98 -2.61 0.74 9.20
CA ILE A 98 -3.60 -0.21 8.67
C ILE A 98 -4.37 -0.80 9.86
N HIS A 99 -5.70 -0.84 9.75
CA HIS A 99 -6.57 -1.34 10.81
C HIS A 99 -7.50 -2.43 10.29
N ILE A 100 -7.68 -3.48 11.08
CA ILE A 100 -8.69 -4.51 10.84
C ILE A 100 -10.00 -4.02 11.48
N MET A 101 -11.06 -3.96 10.68
CA MET A 101 -12.37 -3.47 11.10
C MET A 101 -13.42 -4.57 10.99
N GLY A 102 -14.02 -4.93 12.12
CA GLY A 102 -15.15 -5.88 12.19
C GLY A 102 -16.50 -5.18 12.29
N ARG A 103 -17.58 -5.92 12.01
CA ARG A 103 -18.95 -5.45 12.30
C ARG A 103 -19.16 -5.32 13.82
N GLN A 104 -20.07 -4.43 14.23
CA GLN A 104 -20.28 -4.05 15.63
C GLN A 104 -20.44 -5.23 16.61
N ASN A 105 -21.13 -6.30 16.20
CA ASN A 105 -21.44 -7.44 17.09
C ASN A 105 -20.43 -8.60 17.00
N LEU A 106 -19.32 -8.45 16.28
CA LEU A 106 -18.37 -9.55 16.02
C LEU A 106 -17.76 -10.08 17.32
N ALA A 107 -17.35 -9.20 18.23
CA ALA A 107 -16.71 -9.59 19.48
C ALA A 107 -17.64 -10.38 20.41
N GLN A 108 -18.95 -10.07 20.40
CA GLN A 108 -19.93 -10.80 21.20
C GLN A 108 -20.28 -12.15 20.58
N GLU A 109 -20.43 -12.20 19.25
CA GLU A 109 -20.87 -13.41 18.56
C GLU A 109 -19.75 -14.40 18.28
N LYS A 110 -18.52 -13.92 18.10
CA LYS A 110 -17.33 -14.70 17.73
C LYS A 110 -16.09 -14.18 18.48
N PRO A 111 -16.02 -14.34 19.82
CA PRO A 111 -14.95 -13.78 20.63
C PRO A 111 -13.55 -14.25 20.20
N GLN A 112 -13.37 -15.54 19.92
CA GLN A 112 -12.07 -16.08 19.47
C GLN A 112 -11.63 -15.50 18.11
N LEU A 113 -12.55 -15.32 17.16
CA LEU A 113 -12.24 -14.68 15.88
C LEU A 113 -11.91 -13.21 16.07
N ALA A 114 -12.63 -12.51 16.95
CA ALA A 114 -12.35 -11.12 17.25
C ALA A 114 -10.99 -10.94 17.92
N GLU A 115 -10.60 -11.83 18.82
CA GLU A 115 -9.28 -11.86 19.45
C GLU A 115 -8.19 -12.17 18.42
N PHE A 116 -8.35 -13.22 17.60
CA PHE A 116 -7.44 -13.53 16.51
C PHE A 116 -7.18 -12.32 15.60
N LEU A 117 -8.26 -11.70 15.11
CA LEU A 117 -8.16 -10.51 14.25
C LEU A 117 -7.58 -9.27 14.97
N SER A 118 -7.67 -9.21 16.30
CA SER A 118 -7.09 -8.11 17.09
C SER A 118 -5.61 -8.32 17.37
N ASN A 119 -5.16 -9.58 17.44
CA ASN A 119 -3.77 -9.95 17.62
C ASN A 119 -2.98 -9.86 16.31
N MET A 120 -3.65 -9.99 15.15
CA MET A 120 -3.03 -9.85 13.84
C MET A 120 -2.26 -8.53 13.71
N TYR A 121 -0.94 -8.66 13.58
CA TYR A 121 -0.02 -7.56 13.36
C TYR A 121 1.11 -8.01 12.44
N LEU A 122 1.49 -7.11 11.52
CA LEU A 122 2.67 -7.23 10.67
C LEU A 122 3.46 -5.93 10.79
N THR A 123 4.76 -6.04 11.01
CA THR A 123 5.69 -4.92 10.85
C THR A 123 5.78 -4.52 9.37
N ASP A 124 6.28 -3.31 9.12
CA ASP A 124 6.54 -2.84 7.75
C ASP A 124 7.46 -3.80 6.97
N SER A 125 8.41 -4.44 7.66
CA SER A 125 9.35 -5.39 7.05
C SER A 125 8.67 -6.70 6.67
N GLU A 126 7.88 -7.29 7.56
CA GLU A 126 7.16 -8.55 7.30
C GLU A 126 6.12 -8.37 6.20
N LEU A 127 5.35 -7.26 6.23
CA LEU A 127 4.39 -6.97 5.18
C LEU A 127 5.08 -6.72 3.84
N ALA A 128 6.22 -6.02 3.81
CA ALA A 128 6.99 -5.84 2.59
C ALA A 128 7.55 -7.17 2.04
N ASP A 129 8.06 -8.04 2.92
CA ASP A 129 8.59 -9.35 2.56
C ASP A 129 7.50 -10.25 1.93
N LEU A 130 6.32 -10.35 2.57
CA LEU A 130 5.17 -11.06 2.02
C LEU A 130 4.74 -10.50 0.66
N MET A 131 4.71 -9.17 0.50
CA MET A 131 4.37 -8.53 -0.77
C MET A 131 5.39 -8.81 -1.88
N VAL A 132 6.68 -8.92 -1.55
CA VAL A 132 7.73 -9.30 -2.51
C VAL A 132 7.54 -10.76 -2.93
N ALA A 133 7.35 -11.68 -1.98
CA ALA A 133 7.12 -13.08 -2.26
C ALA A 133 5.93 -13.29 -3.22
N ILE A 134 4.81 -12.61 -2.97
CA ILE A 134 3.62 -12.64 -3.83
C ILE A 134 3.94 -12.09 -5.23
N ASN A 135 4.69 -10.98 -5.31
CA ASN A 135 4.97 -10.33 -6.59
C ASN A 135 5.98 -11.11 -7.46
N GLU A 136 6.90 -11.86 -6.86
CA GLU A 136 7.94 -12.60 -7.58
C GLU A 136 7.51 -14.01 -8.00
N SER A 137 6.41 -14.51 -7.43
CA SER A 137 5.87 -15.84 -7.73
C SER A 137 4.84 -15.80 -8.87
N ASP A 138 4.86 -16.83 -9.70
CA ASP A 138 3.80 -17.13 -10.68
C ASP A 138 2.69 -18.04 -10.09
N GLU A 139 2.84 -18.47 -8.83
CA GLU A 139 1.85 -19.30 -8.12
C GLU A 139 0.65 -18.48 -7.64
N ASP A 140 -0.40 -19.18 -7.21
CA ASP A 140 -1.55 -18.53 -6.59
C ASP A 140 -1.15 -17.85 -5.26
N ASN A 141 -1.66 -16.65 -5.02
CA ASN A 141 -1.38 -15.86 -3.82
C ASN A 141 -1.61 -16.65 -2.52
N GLU A 142 -2.61 -17.55 -2.49
CA GLU A 142 -2.88 -18.39 -1.33
C GLU A 142 -1.72 -19.35 -1.04
N VAL A 143 -1.14 -19.95 -2.09
CA VAL A 143 -0.01 -20.87 -1.95
C VAL A 143 1.22 -20.13 -1.44
N VAL A 144 1.50 -18.94 -2.00
CA VAL A 144 2.62 -18.11 -1.57
C VAL A 144 2.46 -17.63 -0.13
N ALA A 145 1.25 -17.20 0.25
CA ALA A 145 0.95 -16.79 1.62
C ALA A 145 1.12 -17.96 2.61
N GLN A 146 0.73 -19.18 2.25
CA GLN A 146 0.95 -20.37 3.07
C GLN A 146 2.43 -20.71 3.23
N GLN A 147 3.22 -20.62 2.16
CA GLN A 147 4.67 -20.82 2.24
C GLN A 147 5.34 -19.75 3.10
N TRP A 148 4.92 -18.50 2.96
CA TRP A 148 5.41 -17.41 3.81
C TRP A 148 5.06 -17.63 5.28
N MET A 149 3.82 -18.04 5.57
CA MET A 149 3.34 -18.41 6.90
C MET A 149 4.21 -19.51 7.54
N GLN A 150 4.56 -20.56 6.80
CA GLN A 150 5.43 -21.66 7.27
C GLN A 150 6.87 -21.23 7.55
N ASN A 151 7.34 -20.14 6.92
CA ASN A 151 8.68 -19.60 7.15
C ASN A 151 8.71 -18.53 8.24
N ASN A 152 7.54 -18.07 8.71
CA ASN A 152 7.36 -17.02 9.71
C ASN A 152 6.36 -17.47 10.78
N GLU A 153 6.48 -18.72 11.25
CA GLU A 153 5.51 -19.34 12.17
C GLU A 153 5.34 -18.52 13.46
N ASP A 154 6.42 -17.90 13.95
CA ASP A 154 6.42 -17.04 15.13
C ASP A 154 5.46 -15.84 15.00
N VAL A 155 5.41 -15.20 13.83
CA VAL A 155 4.48 -14.11 13.56
C VAL A 155 3.03 -14.60 13.65
N ILE A 156 2.77 -15.83 13.22
CA ILE A 156 1.42 -16.39 13.08
C ILE A 156 0.94 -16.94 14.43
N GLU A 157 1.83 -17.54 15.21
CA GLU A 157 1.57 -18.00 16.57
C GLU A 157 1.08 -16.83 17.44
N ASP A 158 1.68 -15.65 17.31
CA ASP A 158 1.26 -14.44 18.02
C ASP A 158 -0.18 -14.00 17.69
N TRP A 159 -0.74 -14.44 16.56
CA TRP A 159 -2.13 -14.13 16.20
C TRP A 159 -3.13 -15.06 16.87
N ILE A 160 -2.72 -16.26 17.26
CA ILE A 160 -3.63 -17.31 17.76
C ILE A 160 -3.98 -17.03 19.24
N PRO A 161 -5.27 -16.95 19.60
CA PRO A 161 -5.69 -16.82 21.00
C PRO A 161 -5.21 -18.00 21.85
N ALA A 162 -4.72 -17.73 23.07
CA ALA A 162 -4.17 -18.75 23.96
C ALA A 162 -5.19 -19.84 24.40
N ASP A 163 -6.50 -19.56 24.29
CA ASP A 163 -7.56 -20.53 24.58
C ASP A 163 -7.91 -21.42 23.37
N ALA A 164 -7.47 -21.05 22.16
CA ALA A 164 -7.66 -21.84 20.94
C ALA A 164 -6.71 -23.06 20.88
N GLU A 165 -5.48 -22.92 21.39
CA GLU A 165 -4.51 -24.03 21.46
C GLU A 165 -5.00 -25.19 22.33
N GLN A 166 -5.85 -24.93 23.32
CA GLN A 166 -6.38 -25.96 24.22
C GLN A 166 -7.51 -26.78 23.60
N ALA A 167 -8.08 -26.36 22.46
CA ALA A 167 -9.15 -27.08 21.79
C ALA A 167 -8.63 -28.22 20.89
N GLU A 168 -7.34 -28.22 20.56
CA GLU A 168 -6.68 -29.24 19.72
C GLU A 168 -5.83 -30.26 20.51
N MET A 169 -5.70 -30.10 21.84
CA MET A 169 -5.11 -31.07 22.77
C MET A 169 -6.14 -31.96 23.45
#